data_AF-A0A8J6TDM3-F1
#
_entry.id   AF-A0A8J6TDM3-F1
#
_cell.length_a   1.000
_cell.length_b   1.000
_cell.length_c   1.000
_cell.angle_alpha   90.00
_cell.angle_beta   90.00
_cell.angle_gamma   90.00
#
_symmetry.space_group_name_H-M   'P 1'
#
loop_
_entity.id
_entity.type
_entity.pdbx_description
1 polymer ?
#
loop_
_entity_poly.entity_id
_entity_poly.type
_entity_poly.pdbx_seq_one_letter_code
_entity_poly.pdbx_strand_id
1 'polypeptide(L)'
;DPNISDTLGFIHYKRNAFDLATTQFRLAIEDLPHVPTIRYHLALALKGQGADDEALSELEQALQGDTDFPERQEAEGLLRTWQKTAS
;
A
#
# COMPACT_ATOMS: atom_id res chain seq x y z
N ASP A 1 -2.41 3.24 18.32
CA ASP A 1 -3.27 2.12 17.90
C ASP A 1 -3.13 2.02 16.39
N PRO A 2 -2.50 0.94 15.89
CA PRO A 2 -2.20 0.80 14.47
C PRO A 2 -3.44 0.81 13.56
N ASN A 3 -4.62 0.44 14.08
CA ASN A 3 -5.87 0.56 13.32
C ASN A 3 -6.27 2.03 13.08
N ILE A 4 -5.93 2.92 14.03
CA ILE A 4 -6.13 4.37 13.87
C ILE A 4 -5.17 4.91 12.81
N SER A 5 -3.91 4.44 12.81
CA SER A 5 -2.92 4.84 11.79
C SER A 5 -3.34 4.42 10.38
N ASP A 6 -3.83 3.19 10.17
CA ASP A 6 -4.36 2.76 8.85
C ASP A 6 -5.57 3.59 8.42
N THR A 7 -6.54 3.81 9.32
CA THR A 7 -7.72 4.62 9.04
C THR A 7 -7.36 6.07 8.66
N LEU A 8 -6.46 6.70 9.41
CA LEU A 8 -5.98 8.06 9.11
C LEU A 8 -5.19 8.10 7.80
N GLY A 9 -4.35 7.11 7.55
CA GLY A 9 -3.62 6.96 6.28
C GLY A 9 -4.58 6.90 5.10
N PHE A 10 -5.66 6.12 5.21
CA PHE A 10 -6.67 6.01 4.16
C PHE A 10 -7.44 7.31 3.94
N ILE A 11 -7.78 8.04 5.01
CA ILE A 11 -8.39 9.38 4.90
C ILE A 11 -7.46 10.35 4.16
N HIS A 12 -6.17 10.35 4.47
CA HIS A 12 -5.19 11.19 3.76
C HIS A 12 -5.04 10.79 2.30
N TYR A 13 -5.00 9.50 2.00
CA TYR A 13 -4.96 8.97 0.64
C TYR A 13 -6.16 9.45 -0.18
N LYS A 14 -7.38 9.34 0.35
CA LYS A 14 -8.61 9.82 -0.33
C LYS A 14 -8.64 11.32 -0.59
N ARG A 15 -7.81 12.10 0.13
CA ARG A 15 -7.64 13.55 -0.04
C ARG A 15 -6.45 13.90 -0.94
N ASN A 16 -5.81 12.92 -1.58
CA ASN A 16 -4.56 13.06 -2.34
C ASN A 16 -3.40 13.65 -1.51
N ALA A 17 -3.48 13.56 -0.18
CA ALA A 17 -2.43 14.00 0.73
C ALA A 17 -1.44 12.84 0.94
N PHE A 18 -0.75 12.45 -0.13
CA PHE A 18 -0.01 11.19 -0.16
C PHE A 18 1.19 11.15 0.80
N ASP A 19 1.85 12.30 1.06
CA ASP A 19 2.92 12.40 2.06
C ASP A 19 2.44 12.03 3.48
N LEU A 20 1.24 12.49 3.82
CA LEU A 20 0.62 12.17 5.12
C LEU A 20 0.15 10.72 5.14
N ALA A 21 -0.42 10.24 4.04
CA ALA A 21 -0.88 8.85 3.92
C ALA A 21 0.26 7.86 4.12
N THR A 22 1.38 8.03 3.39
CA THR A 22 2.55 7.16 3.50
C THR A 22 3.16 7.18 4.89
N THR A 23 3.23 8.35 5.54
CA THR A 23 3.68 8.45 6.94
C THR A 23 2.82 7.61 7.87
N GLN A 24 1.49 7.69 7.76
CA GLN A 24 0.59 6.92 8.62
C GLN A 24 0.64 5.41 8.35
N PHE A 25 0.72 4.99 7.08
CA PHE A 25 0.83 3.58 6.74
C PHE A 25 2.17 2.98 7.18
N ARG A 26 3.29 3.71 7.07
CA ARG A 26 4.59 3.26 7.59
C ARG A 26 4.54 3.04 9.11
N LEU A 27 3.93 3.96 9.84
CA LEU A 27 3.71 3.78 11.29
C LEU A 27 2.83 2.56 11.59
N ALA A 28 1.78 2.32 10.80
CA ALA A 28 0.92 1.14 10.98
C ALA A 28 1.68 -0.18 10.71
N ILE A 29 2.61 -0.20 9.75
CA ILE A 29 3.46 -1.36 9.43
C ILE A 29 4.46 -1.67 10.54
N GLU A 30 4.98 -0.68 11.27
CA GLU A 30 5.88 -0.89 12.41
C GLU A 30 5.24 -1.79 13.49
N ASP A 31 3.94 -1.59 13.74
CA ASP A 31 3.17 -2.35 14.72
C ASP A 31 2.53 -3.64 14.13
N LEU A 32 2.13 -3.61 12.86
CA LEU A 32 1.42 -4.69 12.17
C LEU A 32 2.13 -5.12 10.86
N PRO A 33 3.38 -5.62 10.93
CA PRO A 33 4.22 -5.84 9.74
C PRO A 33 3.72 -6.93 8.78
N HIS A 34 2.78 -7.76 9.26
CA HIS A 34 2.25 -8.92 8.56
C HIS A 34 0.84 -8.71 7.99
N VAL A 35 0.30 -7.49 8.03
CA VAL A 35 -1.05 -7.20 7.50
C VAL A 35 -0.92 -6.72 6.04
N PRO A 36 -1.31 -7.55 5.05
CA PRO A 36 -1.13 -7.21 3.63
C PRO A 36 -1.88 -5.96 3.19
N THR A 37 -3.08 -5.73 3.74
CA THR A 37 -3.92 -4.56 3.43
C THR A 37 -3.19 -3.24 3.66
N ILE A 38 -2.39 -3.13 4.73
CA ILE A 38 -1.65 -1.89 5.04
C ILE A 38 -0.54 -1.65 4.00
N ARG A 39 0.14 -2.71 3.55
CA ARG A 39 1.16 -2.63 2.49
C ARG A 39 0.55 -2.27 1.15
N TYR A 40 -0.59 -2.84 0.82
CA TYR A 40 -1.37 -2.47 -0.35
C TYR A 40 -1.75 -0.98 -0.32
N HIS A 41 -2.26 -0.47 0.81
CA HIS A 41 -2.57 0.95 0.95
C HIS A 41 -1.32 1.85 0.83
N LEU A 42 -0.20 1.44 1.41
CA LEU A 42 1.07 2.15 1.27
C LEU A 42 1.51 2.21 -0.20
N ALA A 43 1.40 1.10 -0.94
CA ALA A 43 1.72 1.04 -2.36
C ALA A 43 0.88 2.03 -3.18
N LEU A 44 -0.43 2.12 -2.91
CA LEU A 44 -1.30 3.10 -3.58
C LEU A 44 -0.89 4.55 -3.30
N ALA A 45 -0.56 4.86 -2.04
CA ALA A 45 -0.14 6.20 -1.66
C ALA A 45 1.21 6.58 -2.30
N LEU A 46 2.19 5.66 -2.30
CA LEU A 46 3.48 5.83 -2.97
C LEU A 46 3.31 6.06 -4.47
N LYS A 47 2.39 5.30 -5.11
CA LYS A 47 2.06 5.49 -6.53
C LYS A 47 1.49 6.89 -6.79
N GLY A 48 0.64 7.39 -5.88
CA GLY A 48 0.13 8.77 -5.93
C GLY A 48 1.21 9.85 -5.81
N GLN A 49 2.32 9.57 -5.11
CA GLN A 49 3.49 10.47 -5.03
C GLN A 49 4.41 10.40 -6.26
N GLY A 50 4.20 9.43 -7.16
CA GLY A 50 5.15 9.12 -8.24
C GLY A 50 6.38 8.34 -7.77
N ALA A 51 6.37 7.78 -6.56
CA ALA A 51 7.41 6.90 -6.05
C ALA A 51 7.20 5.46 -6.57
N ASP A 52 7.33 5.29 -7.89
CA ASP A 52 6.89 4.09 -8.61
C ASP A 52 7.61 2.81 -8.18
N ASP A 53 8.93 2.88 -7.93
CA ASP A 53 9.74 1.73 -7.52
C ASP A 53 9.35 1.25 -6.10
N GLU A 54 9.18 2.18 -5.16
CA GLU A 54 8.74 1.86 -3.79
C GLU A 54 7.30 1.32 -3.79
N ALA A 55 6.41 1.90 -4.61
CA ALA A 55 5.04 1.45 -4.75
C ALA A 55 4.99 -0.01 -5.24
N LEU A 56 5.80 -0.34 -6.25
CA LEU A 56 5.88 -1.71 -6.77
C LEU A 56 6.39 -2.68 -5.70
N SER A 57 7.45 -2.31 -4.97
CA SER A 57 8.01 -3.15 -3.91
C SER A 57 7.02 -3.45 -2.79
N GLU A 58 6.26 -2.46 -2.32
CA GLU A 58 5.26 -2.69 -1.27
C GLU A 58 4.06 -3.49 -1.78
N LEU A 59 3.69 -3.35 -3.05
CA LEU A 59 2.63 -4.16 -3.66
C LEU A 59 3.05 -5.64 -3.79
N GLU A 60 4.32 -5.90 -4.14
CA GLU A 60 4.89 -7.24 -4.16
C GLU A 60 4.94 -7.85 -2.76
N GLN A 61 5.33 -7.08 -1.75
CA GLN A 61 5.30 -7.52 -0.35
C GLN A 61 3.87 -7.80 0.15
N ALA A 62 2.88 -6.99 -0.24
CA ALA A 62 1.47 -7.24 0.09
C ALA A 62 0.98 -8.58 -0.50
N LEU A 63 1.48 -8.96 -1.68
CA LEU A 63 1.11 -10.20 -2.36
C LEU A 63 2.02 -11.39 -2.01
N GLN A 64 2.95 -11.21 -1.07
CA GLN A 64 3.87 -12.28 -0.70
C GLN A 64 3.17 -13.37 0.11
N GLY A 65 3.24 -14.60 -0.40
CA GLY A 65 2.64 -15.78 0.24
C GLY A 65 1.16 -15.97 -0.08
N ASP A 66 0.50 -16.82 0.70
CA ASP A 66 -0.86 -17.28 0.40
C ASP A 66 -1.95 -16.61 1.23
N THR A 67 -1.58 -15.63 2.06
CA THR A 67 -2.53 -14.92 2.93
C THR A 67 -3.58 -14.22 2.07
N ASP A 68 -4.84 -14.59 2.26
CA ASP A 68 -5.95 -13.90 1.63
C ASP A 68 -6.27 -12.60 2.38
N PHE A 69 -6.58 -11.55 1.63
CA PHE A 69 -6.97 -10.25 2.17
C PHE A 69 -7.93 -9.57 1.19
N PRO A 70 -8.80 -8.64 1.67
CA PRO A 70 -9.91 -8.13 0.86
C PRO A 70 -9.49 -7.56 -0.49
N GLU A 71 -8.32 -6.92 -0.55
CA GLU A 71 -7.81 -6.25 -1.74
C GLU A 71 -6.90 -7.12 -2.62
N ARG A 72 -6.69 -8.41 -2.30
CA ARG A 72 -5.70 -9.26 -2.99
C ARG A 72 -5.88 -9.31 -4.50
N GLN A 73 -7.11 -9.52 -4.96
CA GLN A 73 -7.41 -9.61 -6.40
C GLN A 73 -7.12 -8.28 -7.13
N GLU A 74 -7.41 -7.15 -6.46
CA GLU A 74 -7.11 -5.83 -7.00
C GLU A 74 -5.59 -5.58 -7.03
N ALA A 75 -4.89 -5.93 -5.95
CA ALA A 75 -3.45 -5.84 -5.84
C ALA A 75 -2.75 -6.62 -6.96
N GLU A 76 -3.18 -7.85 -7.25
CA GLU A 76 -2.64 -8.64 -8.37
C GLU A 76 -2.90 -7.98 -9.74
N GLY A 77 -4.06 -7.35 -9.92
CA GLY A 77 -4.40 -6.60 -11.12
C GLY A 77 -3.48 -5.40 -11.33
N LEU A 78 -3.24 -4.64 -10.26
CA LEU A 78 -2.33 -3.50 -10.25
C LEU A 78 -0.89 -3.95 -10.52
N LEU A 79 -0.42 -5.03 -9.89
CA LEU A 79 0.94 -5.53 -10.08
C LEU A 79 1.21 -5.85 -11.55
N ARG A 80 0.30 -6.59 -12.20
CA ARG A 80 0.37 -6.90 -13.64
C ARG A 80 0.35 -5.65 -14.52
N THR A 81 -0.34 -4.61 -14.09
CA THR A 81 -0.44 -3.35 -14.84
C THR A 81 0.84 -2.54 -14.71
N TRP A 82 1.33 -2.34 -13.48
CA TRP A 82 2.50 -1.52 -13.20
C TRP A 82 3.79 -2.12 -13.75
N GLN A 83 3.95 -3.45 -13.69
CA GLN A 83 5.10 -4.12 -14.30
C GLN A 83 5.17 -3.96 -15.82
N LYS A 84 4.01 -3.91 -16.50
CA LYS A 84 3.96 -3.70 -17.97
C LYS A 84 4.31 -2.27 -18.37
N THR A 85 4.02 -1.28 -17.54
CA THR A 85 4.30 0.13 -17.82
C THR A 85 5.77 0.49 -17.57
N ALA A 86 6.48 -0.31 -16.77
CA ALA A 86 7.90 -0.14 -16.50
C ALA A 86 8.83 -0.72 -17.61
N SER A 87 8.28 -1.41 -18.61
CA SER A 87 8.99 -2.01 -19.77
C SER A 87 8.78 -1.19 -21.04
#